data_AF-A0A8H4VTY9-F1
#
_entry.id   AF-A0A8H4VTY9-F1
#
_cell.length_a   1.000
_cell.length_b   1.000
_cell.length_c   1.000
_cell.angle_alpha   90.00
_cell.angle_beta   90.00
_cell.angle_gamma   90.00
#
_symmetry.space_group_name_H-M   'P 1'
#
loop_
_entity.id
_entity.type
_entity.pdbx_description
1 polymer ?
#
loop_
_entity_poly.entity_id
_entity_poly.type
_entity_poly.pdbx_seq_one_letter_code
_entity_poly.pdbx_strand_id
1 'polypeptide(L)'
;MQLERRMPSWSILLTAVFTREGQYNISTQKIFYYVLRDSSISSFEAQVSSHSTKISGNFSATSTSSHLRKRAVYIGYASDEKADIQLAITGASPYATGARDYLLQTLAGTHRYIFWFGDCNVNRKSTVTTHFANIADNDFQAYTYDCTCDLEDVYAYVNRLE
;
A
#
# COMPACT_ATOMS: atom_id res chain seq x y z
N MET A 1 -0.16 38.89 -44.82
CA MET A 1 -1.17 37.84 -45.07
C MET A 1 -1.01 36.79 -43.98
N GLN A 2 -1.70 36.98 -42.85
CA GLN A 2 -1.64 36.07 -41.70
C GLN A 2 -2.52 34.85 -42.00
N LEU A 3 -1.92 33.66 -42.01
CA LEU A 3 -2.63 32.41 -42.29
C LEU A 3 -3.21 31.88 -40.96
N GLU A 4 -4.36 32.42 -40.57
CA GLU A 4 -5.11 31.99 -39.38
C GLU A 4 -5.74 30.61 -39.64
N ARG A 5 -4.95 29.54 -39.56
CA ARG A 5 -5.51 28.17 -39.58
C ARG A 5 -6.11 27.89 -38.21
N ARG A 6 -7.43 28.12 -38.08
CA ARG A 6 -8.21 27.63 -36.94
C ARG A 6 -8.07 26.11 -36.86
N MET A 7 -7.43 25.61 -35.80
CA MET A 7 -7.35 24.18 -35.53
C MET A 7 -8.76 23.62 -35.26
N PRO A 8 -9.08 22.42 -35.77
CA PRO A 8 -10.35 21.75 -35.45
C PRO A 8 -10.42 21.46 -33.94
N SER A 9 -11.58 21.75 -33.33
CA SER A 9 -11.85 21.46 -31.92
C SER A 9 -11.78 19.95 -31.68
N TRP A 10 -10.67 19.48 -31.11
CA TRP A 10 -10.53 18.10 -30.64
C TRP A 10 -10.97 18.01 -29.18
N SER A 11 -12.10 17.34 -28.94
CA SER A 11 -12.57 17.04 -27.59
C SER A 11 -11.80 15.84 -27.03
N ILE A 12 -10.80 16.10 -26.20
CA ILE A 12 -10.18 15.08 -25.35
C ILE A 12 -10.96 15.08 -24.04
N LEU A 13 -11.79 14.06 -23.81
CA LEU A 13 -12.51 13.90 -22.54
C LEU A 13 -11.52 13.41 -21.48
N LEU A 14 -11.00 14.34 -20.66
CA LEU A 14 -10.32 14.01 -19.42
C LEU A 14 -11.36 14.00 -18.29
N THR A 15 -11.61 12.83 -17.69
CA THR A 15 -12.51 12.72 -16.55
C THR A 15 -11.76 13.08 -15.26
N ALA A 16 -12.10 14.20 -14.64
CA ALA A 16 -11.65 14.56 -13.30
C ALA A 16 -12.72 14.20 -12.26
N VAL A 17 -12.32 13.55 -11.16
CA VAL A 17 -13.21 13.18 -10.05
C VAL A 17 -13.01 14.16 -8.90
N PHE A 18 -14.07 14.89 -8.53
CA PHE A 18 -14.06 15.84 -7.41
C PHE A 18 -14.64 15.18 -6.16
N THR A 19 -13.91 15.22 -5.05
CA THR A 19 -14.27 14.48 -3.82
C THR A 19 -14.68 15.37 -2.65
N ARG A 20 -14.65 16.69 -2.82
CA ARG A 20 -14.96 17.67 -1.76
C ARG A 20 -15.72 18.87 -2.32
N GLU A 21 -16.46 19.54 -1.44
CA GLU A 21 -17.01 20.86 -1.74
C GLU A 21 -15.87 21.87 -1.85
N GLY A 22 -15.93 22.73 -2.87
CA GLY A 22 -14.93 23.75 -3.08
C GLY A 22 -15.09 24.48 -4.40
N GLN A 23 -14.34 25.57 -4.53
CA GLN A 23 -14.16 26.27 -5.79
C GLN A 23 -12.98 25.64 -6.52
N TYR A 24 -13.21 25.21 -7.76
CA TYR A 24 -12.21 24.55 -8.59
C TYR A 24 -11.91 25.42 -9.81
N ASN A 25 -10.62 25.72 -9.99
CA ASN A 25 -10.11 26.37 -11.19
C ASN A 25 -9.63 25.30 -12.17
N ILE A 26 -10.38 25.12 -13.25
CA ILE A 26 -10.07 24.19 -14.32
C ILE A 26 -9.30 24.96 -15.38
N SER A 27 -8.08 24.54 -15.64
CA SER A 27 -7.23 25.10 -16.70
C SER A 27 -6.71 23.98 -17.58
N THR A 28 -6.66 24.21 -18.88
CA THR A 28 -6.04 23.28 -19.83
C THR A 28 -4.54 23.49 -19.88
N GLN A 29 -3.80 22.45 -20.26
CA GLN A 29 -2.37 22.59 -20.49
C GLN A 29 -2.12 23.58 -21.63
N LYS A 30 -1.11 24.44 -21.43
CA LYS A 30 -0.78 25.54 -22.34
C LYS A 30 0.18 25.13 -23.45
N ILE A 31 1.05 24.16 -23.20
CA ILE A 31 2.13 23.78 -24.12
C ILE A 31 1.80 22.41 -24.74
N PHE A 32 1.85 22.35 -26.07
CA PHE A 32 1.70 21.10 -26.83
C PHE A 32 2.97 20.83 -27.62
N TYR A 33 3.40 19.57 -27.62
CA TYR A 33 4.57 19.09 -28.36
C TYR A 33 4.13 18.41 -29.65
N TYR A 34 4.89 18.63 -30.72
CA TYR A 34 4.70 17.95 -32.00
C TYR A 34 6.05 17.53 -32.56
N VAL A 35 6.04 16.43 -33.31
CA VAL A 35 7.24 15.88 -33.94
C VAL A 35 7.28 16.35 -35.39
N LEU A 36 8.38 17.00 -35.77
CA LEU A 36 8.65 17.42 -37.14
C LEU A 36 9.15 16.23 -37.98
N ARG A 37 9.12 16.36 -39.31
CA ARG A 37 9.51 15.27 -40.23
C ARG A 37 10.98 14.83 -40.09
N ASP A 38 11.82 15.67 -39.50
CA ASP A 38 13.22 15.39 -39.17
C ASP A 38 13.40 14.68 -37.82
N SER A 39 12.31 14.24 -37.18
CA SER A 39 12.27 13.62 -35.85
C SER A 39 12.65 14.55 -34.70
N SER A 40 12.74 15.87 -34.93
CA SER A 40 12.89 16.86 -33.85
C SER A 40 11.55 17.15 -33.19
N ILE A 41 11.57 17.39 -31.88
CA ILE A 41 10.39 17.76 -31.09
C ILE A 41 10.36 19.29 -30.97
N SER A 42 9.26 19.90 -31.41
CA SER A 42 8.98 21.32 -31.23
C SER A 42 7.69 21.51 -30.43
N SER A 43 7.53 22.69 -29.82
CA SER A 43 6.34 23.02 -29.03
C SER A 43 5.68 24.31 -29.49
N PHE A 44 4.37 24.43 -29.32
CA PHE A 44 3.67 25.70 -29.39
C PHE A 44 2.84 25.94 -28.14
N GLU A 45 2.61 27.21 -27.84
CA GLU A 45 1.91 27.66 -26.64
C GLU A 45 0.51 28.15 -27.03
N ALA A 46 -0.53 27.47 -26.52
CA ALA A 46 -1.92 27.83 -26.73
C ALA A 46 -2.37 28.93 -25.75
N GLN A 47 -3.31 29.77 -26.17
CA GLN A 47 -4.03 30.63 -25.23
C GLN A 47 -5.13 29.82 -24.56
N VAL A 48 -5.11 29.77 -23.23
CA VAL A 48 -6.06 29.02 -22.42
C VAL A 48 -6.84 29.98 -21.52
N SER A 49 -8.16 29.84 -21.47
CA SER A 49 -9.01 30.52 -20.52
C SER A 49 -9.31 29.59 -19.35
N SER A 50 -8.93 30.02 -18.14
CA SER A 50 -9.27 29.30 -16.91
C SER A 50 -10.76 29.42 -16.64
N HIS A 51 -11.41 28.30 -16.34
CA HIS A 51 -12.81 28.27 -15.94
C HIS A 51 -12.90 27.92 -14.46
N SER A 52 -13.63 28.70 -13.68
CA SER A 52 -13.87 28.43 -12.27
C SER A 52 -15.29 27.91 -12.09
N THR A 53 -15.47 26.83 -11.35
CA THR A 53 -16.78 26.32 -10.94
C THR A 53 -16.81 25.99 -9.46
N LYS A 54 -17.96 26.19 -8.81
CA LYS A 54 -18.19 25.77 -7.43
C LYS A 54 -18.97 24.47 -7.44
N ILE A 55 -18.45 23.45 -6.79
CA ILE A 55 -19.13 22.16 -6.61
C ILE A 55 -19.57 22.08 -5.16
N SER A 56 -20.86 21.95 -4.92
CA SER A 56 -21.49 21.84 -3.60
C SER A 56 -22.50 20.71 -3.59
N GLY A 57 -22.66 20.01 -2.47
CA GLY A 57 -23.59 18.88 -2.36
C GLY A 57 -23.24 17.94 -1.21
N ASN A 58 -24.01 16.86 -1.07
CA ASN A 58 -23.77 15.86 -0.04
C ASN A 58 -22.75 14.84 -0.56
N PHE A 59 -21.47 15.15 -0.37
CA PHE A 59 -20.39 14.22 -0.71
C PHE A 59 -20.43 13.07 0.27
N SER A 60 -20.50 11.83 -0.22
CA SER A 60 -20.21 10.69 0.64
C SER A 60 -18.74 10.82 1.02
N ALA A 61 -18.47 11.22 2.26
CA ALA A 61 -17.16 11.01 2.83
C ALA A 61 -16.95 9.51 2.77
N THR A 62 -16.14 9.04 1.81
CA THR A 62 -15.40 7.81 2.05
C THR A 62 -14.67 8.15 3.33
N SER A 63 -15.13 7.56 4.43
CA SER A 63 -14.55 7.79 5.74
C SER A 63 -13.05 7.78 5.51
N THR A 64 -12.34 8.81 5.95
CA THR A 64 -10.95 8.66 6.34
C THR A 64 -10.90 7.73 7.57
N SER A 65 -11.47 6.53 7.43
CA SER A 65 -10.77 5.34 7.82
C SER A 65 -9.36 5.52 7.28
N SER A 66 -8.40 5.32 8.16
CA SER A 66 -6.98 5.19 7.95
C SER A 66 -6.63 4.10 6.92
N HIS A 67 -7.18 4.18 5.71
CA HIS A 67 -6.90 3.31 4.57
C HIS A 67 -5.52 3.57 3.98
N LEU A 68 -4.80 4.58 4.45
CA LEU A 68 -3.34 4.52 4.45
C LEU A 68 -2.91 3.52 5.54
N ARG A 69 -3.14 2.23 5.27
CA ARG A 69 -2.43 1.18 5.98
C ARG A 69 -0.96 1.35 5.63
N LYS A 70 -0.11 1.34 6.65
CA LYS A 70 1.32 1.31 6.45
C LYS A 70 1.61 0.07 5.60
N ARG A 71 2.17 0.29 4.41
CA ARG A 71 2.52 -0.79 3.49
C ARG A 71 3.90 -1.30 3.86
N ALA A 72 4.15 -2.55 3.45
CA ALA A 72 5.41 -3.18 3.72
C ALA A 72 6.47 -2.37 3.01
N VAL A 73 7.45 -1.95 3.78
CA VAL A 73 8.62 -1.27 3.23
C VAL A 73 9.62 -2.34 2.90
N TYR A 74 10.21 -2.16 1.74
CA TYR A 74 11.14 -3.08 1.14
C TYR A 74 12.45 -2.28 0.97
N ILE A 75 13.53 -2.64 1.69
CA ILE A 75 14.94 -2.25 1.42
C ILE A 75 15.80 -3.35 0.69
N GLY A 76 16.32 -3.05 -0.51
CA GLY A 76 17.36 -3.87 -1.19
C GLY A 76 16.97 -5.06 -2.09
N TYR A 77 15.83 -5.05 -2.81
CA TYR A 77 15.35 -6.24 -3.60
C TYR A 77 15.50 -6.12 -5.11
N ALA A 78 15.54 -7.29 -5.74
CA ALA A 78 14.99 -7.53 -7.08
C ALA A 78 13.45 -7.75 -7.05
N SER A 79 12.77 -7.64 -8.19
CA SER A 79 11.29 -7.72 -8.28
C SER A 79 10.70 -9.03 -7.74
N ASP A 80 11.44 -10.13 -7.86
CA ASP A 80 10.93 -11.49 -7.61
C ASP A 80 10.89 -11.80 -6.10
N GLU A 81 11.90 -11.35 -5.35
CA GLU A 81 11.97 -11.52 -3.88
C GLU A 81 10.82 -10.82 -3.16
N LYS A 82 10.36 -9.70 -3.71
CA LYS A 82 9.18 -8.99 -3.18
C LYS A 82 7.92 -9.84 -3.28
N ALA A 83 7.73 -10.57 -4.38
CA ALA A 83 6.57 -11.42 -4.56
C ALA A 83 6.57 -12.58 -3.56
N ASP A 84 7.75 -13.16 -3.31
CA ASP A 84 7.92 -14.23 -2.32
C ASP A 84 7.63 -13.75 -0.89
N ILE A 85 8.09 -12.55 -0.52
CA ILE A 85 7.76 -11.95 0.78
C ILE A 85 6.25 -11.68 0.90
N GLN A 86 5.60 -11.20 -0.16
CA GLN A 86 4.14 -11.01 -0.14
C GLN A 86 3.38 -12.32 0.05
N LEU A 87 3.85 -13.40 -0.57
CA LEU A 87 3.30 -14.75 -0.35
C LEU A 87 3.54 -15.20 1.10
N ALA A 88 4.74 -14.97 1.64
CA ALA A 88 5.07 -15.29 3.02
C ALA A 88 4.20 -14.53 4.03
N ILE A 89 3.97 -13.23 3.84
CA ILE A 89 3.06 -12.41 4.65
C ILE A 89 1.64 -12.98 4.65
N THR A 90 1.18 -13.39 3.46
CA THR A 90 -0.15 -14.00 3.27
C THR A 90 -0.26 -15.35 3.99
N GLY A 91 0.83 -16.13 4.04
CA GLY A 91 0.90 -17.40 4.78
C GLY A 91 1.10 -17.23 6.30
N ALA A 92 1.84 -16.23 6.75
CA ALA A 92 2.14 -16.01 8.17
C ALA A 92 0.93 -15.54 8.99
N SER A 93 0.11 -14.65 8.41
CA SER A 93 -1.09 -14.09 9.05
C SER A 93 -2.07 -15.18 9.57
N PRO A 94 -2.48 -16.19 8.75
CA PRO A 94 -3.34 -17.26 9.22
C PRO A 94 -2.63 -18.21 10.20
N TYR A 95 -1.31 -18.38 10.15
CA TYR A 95 -0.60 -19.16 11.16
C TYR A 95 -0.64 -18.51 12.54
N ALA A 96 -0.40 -17.21 12.61
CA ALA A 96 -0.48 -16.46 13.87
C ALA A 96 -1.92 -16.50 14.45
N THR A 97 -2.91 -16.19 13.61
CA THR A 97 -4.32 -16.20 13.99
C THR A 97 -4.78 -17.58 14.44
N GLY A 98 -4.48 -18.63 13.66
CA GLY A 98 -4.85 -20.00 13.99
C GLY A 98 -4.17 -20.53 15.25
N ALA A 99 -2.92 -20.12 15.53
CA ALA A 99 -2.23 -20.47 16.77
C ALA A 99 -2.86 -19.79 18.00
N ARG A 100 -3.19 -18.49 17.89
CA ARG A 100 -3.93 -17.76 18.94
C ARG A 100 -5.26 -18.44 19.24
N ASP A 101 -6.05 -18.70 18.21
CA ASP A 101 -7.40 -19.28 18.36
C ASP A 101 -7.34 -20.68 18.97
N TYR A 102 -6.36 -21.49 18.54
CA TYR A 102 -6.07 -22.79 19.16
C TYR A 102 -5.75 -22.65 20.66
N LEU A 103 -4.89 -21.71 21.05
CA LEU A 103 -4.50 -21.51 22.46
C LEU A 103 -5.64 -20.99 23.34
N LEU A 104 -6.55 -20.20 22.78
CA LEU A 104 -7.76 -19.71 23.47
C LEU A 104 -8.75 -20.85 23.75
N GLN A 105 -8.95 -21.73 22.77
CA GLN A 105 -9.93 -22.83 22.87
C GLN A 105 -9.38 -24.07 23.60
N THR A 106 -8.06 -24.25 23.62
CA THR A 106 -7.43 -25.47 24.13
C THR A 106 -7.31 -25.44 25.66
N LEU A 107 -7.79 -26.50 26.30
CA LEU A 107 -7.44 -26.82 27.68
C LEU A 107 -6.02 -27.40 27.75
N ALA A 108 -5.31 -27.07 28.82
CA ALA A 108 -3.95 -27.51 29.11
C ALA A 108 -3.73 -29.01 28.82
N GLY A 109 -2.64 -29.38 28.12
CA GLY A 109 -2.22 -30.79 28.00
C GLY A 109 -2.53 -31.51 26.67
N THR A 110 -2.86 -30.80 25.60
CA THR A 110 -2.96 -31.42 24.27
C THR A 110 -1.58 -31.71 23.66
N HIS A 111 -1.51 -32.69 22.76
CA HIS A 111 -0.26 -33.10 22.12
C HIS A 111 0.48 -31.93 21.46
N ARG A 112 -0.24 -31.07 20.71
CA ARG A 112 0.38 -29.90 20.04
C ARG A 112 0.97 -28.90 21.04
N TYR A 113 0.30 -28.62 22.16
CA TYR A 113 0.86 -27.74 23.18
C TYR A 113 2.10 -28.35 23.82
N ILE A 114 2.01 -29.62 24.23
CA ILE A 114 3.10 -30.33 24.92
C ILE A 114 4.33 -30.44 24.00
N PHE A 115 4.12 -30.71 22.72
CA PHE A 115 5.19 -30.86 21.75
C PHE A 115 6.06 -29.60 21.62
N TRP A 116 5.46 -28.41 21.61
CA TRP A 116 6.19 -27.15 21.41
C TRP A 116 6.57 -26.43 22.70
N PHE A 117 5.74 -26.53 23.74
CA PHE A 117 5.88 -25.73 24.97
C PHE A 117 6.14 -26.58 26.23
N GLY A 118 6.20 -27.90 26.08
CA GLY A 118 6.37 -28.87 27.17
C GLY A 118 5.12 -28.99 28.05
N ASP A 119 5.32 -29.56 29.24
CA ASP A 119 4.23 -29.78 30.19
C ASP A 119 3.42 -28.51 30.47
N CYS A 120 2.11 -28.69 30.59
CA CYS A 120 1.23 -27.55 30.69
C CYS A 120 1.23 -26.96 32.11
N ASN A 121 1.61 -25.69 32.19
CA ASN A 121 1.54 -24.85 33.37
C ASN A 121 0.63 -23.66 33.05
N VAL A 122 -0.30 -23.32 33.93
CA VAL A 122 -1.31 -22.25 33.70
C VAL A 122 -0.66 -20.92 33.37
N ASN A 123 0.40 -20.53 34.08
CA ASN A 123 1.12 -19.28 33.83
C ASN A 123 1.81 -19.31 32.47
N ARG A 124 2.48 -20.41 32.13
CA ARG A 124 3.13 -20.58 30.82
C ARG A 124 2.11 -20.54 29.68
N LYS A 125 0.96 -21.20 29.84
CA LYS A 125 -0.11 -21.18 28.86
C LYS A 125 -0.58 -19.73 28.63
N SER A 126 -0.83 -19.00 29.72
CA SER A 126 -1.22 -17.59 29.63
C SER A 126 -0.18 -16.75 28.89
N THR A 127 1.10 -16.92 29.20
CA THR A 127 2.20 -16.21 28.50
C THR A 127 2.21 -16.51 27.00
N VAL A 128 2.14 -17.79 26.62
CA VAL A 128 2.14 -18.20 25.21
C VAL A 128 0.90 -17.68 24.49
N THR A 129 -0.29 -17.73 25.11
CA THR A 129 -1.51 -17.13 24.55
C THR A 129 -1.33 -15.64 24.31
N THR A 130 -0.76 -14.89 25.27
CA THR A 130 -0.49 -13.46 25.10
C THR A 130 0.52 -13.19 23.98
N HIS A 131 1.58 -14.00 23.84
CA HIS A 131 2.52 -13.86 22.73
C HIS A 131 1.85 -14.03 21.38
N PHE A 132 1.05 -15.08 21.19
CA PHE A 132 0.35 -15.30 19.91
C PHE A 132 -0.77 -14.30 19.65
N ALA A 133 -1.44 -13.77 20.70
CA ALA A 133 -2.36 -12.66 20.54
C ALA A 133 -1.63 -11.42 20.00
N ASN A 134 -0.52 -11.03 20.64
CA ASN A 134 0.28 -9.89 20.19
C ASN A 134 0.80 -10.10 18.76
N ILE A 135 1.28 -11.30 18.41
CA ILE A 135 1.75 -11.61 17.05
C ILE A 135 0.60 -11.54 16.04
N ALA A 136 -0.57 -12.08 16.36
CA ALA A 136 -1.73 -12.07 15.46
C ALA A 136 -2.34 -10.67 15.28
N ASP A 137 -2.24 -9.82 16.30
CA ASP A 137 -2.75 -8.45 16.27
C ASP A 137 -1.77 -7.47 15.56
N ASN A 138 -0.55 -7.92 15.22
CA ASN A 138 0.38 -7.15 14.40
C ASN A 138 -0.05 -7.12 12.92
N ASP A 139 0.28 -6.02 12.25
CA ASP A 139 0.12 -5.90 10.80
C ASP A 139 1.44 -6.28 10.11
N PHE A 140 1.58 -7.55 9.70
CA PHE A 140 2.73 -8.02 8.92
C PHE A 140 2.89 -7.26 7.59
N GLN A 141 1.81 -6.68 7.06
CA GLN A 141 1.87 -5.83 5.87
C GLN A 141 2.42 -4.44 6.18
N ALA A 142 2.64 -4.07 7.43
CA ALA A 142 3.21 -2.78 7.83
C ALA A 142 4.71 -2.84 8.17
N TYR A 143 5.30 -4.03 8.11
CA TYR A 143 6.68 -4.26 8.50
C TYR A 143 7.66 -3.74 7.45
N THR A 144 8.89 -3.48 7.89
CA THR A 144 10.02 -3.26 6.99
C THR A 144 10.74 -4.59 6.86
N TYR A 145 10.72 -5.13 5.65
CA TYR A 145 11.58 -6.23 5.27
C TYR A 145 12.89 -5.60 4.76
N ASP A 146 14.00 -6.31 4.90
CA ASP A 146 15.32 -5.86 4.44
C ASP A 146 16.04 -7.08 3.85
N CYS A 147 16.37 -7.01 2.57
CA CYS A 147 17.05 -8.08 1.83
C CYS A 147 18.55 -7.81 1.65
N THR A 148 19.11 -6.82 2.35
CA THR A 148 20.55 -6.54 2.29
C THR A 148 21.40 -7.50 3.11
N CYS A 149 20.79 -8.36 3.92
CA CYS A 149 21.50 -9.40 4.68
C CYS A 149 22.09 -10.45 3.73
N ASP A 150 23.42 -10.55 3.71
CA ASP A 150 24.19 -11.49 2.91
C ASP A 150 24.83 -12.63 3.74
N LEU A 151 24.42 -12.75 5.00
CA LEU A 151 24.89 -13.84 5.87
C LEU A 151 24.38 -15.18 5.39
N GLU A 152 25.31 -16.06 5.02
CA GLU A 152 25.04 -17.46 4.74
C GLU A 152 24.47 -18.17 5.98
N ASP A 153 23.59 -19.15 5.77
CA ASP A 153 22.96 -19.98 6.81
C ASP A 153 22.10 -19.23 7.85
N VAL A 154 21.69 -17.98 7.58
CA VAL A 154 20.76 -17.21 8.43
C VAL A 154 19.43 -17.00 7.73
N TYR A 155 18.32 -17.39 8.36
CA TYR A 155 16.98 -17.15 7.81
C TYR A 155 16.59 -15.66 7.87
N ALA A 156 16.78 -15.03 9.03
CA ALA A 156 16.48 -13.61 9.26
C ALA A 156 17.04 -13.16 10.62
N TYR A 157 17.17 -11.85 10.81
CA TYR A 157 17.34 -11.22 12.12
C TYR A 157 16.36 -10.06 12.29
N VAL A 158 16.07 -9.70 13.54
CA VAL A 158 15.28 -8.51 13.88
C VAL A 158 15.96 -7.75 15.00
N ASN A 159 15.94 -6.42 14.92
CA ASN A 159 16.43 -5.57 16.00
C ASN A 159 15.31 -5.35 17.01
N ARG A 160 15.58 -5.60 18.29
CA ARG A 160 14.68 -5.19 19.36
C ARG A 160 14.84 -3.68 19.54
N LEU A 161 13.81 -2.91 19.22
CA LEU A 161 13.75 -1.51 19.62
C LEU A 161 13.59 -1.49 21.15
N GLU A 162 14.61 -0.97 21.84
CA GLU A 162 14.55 -0.66 23.27
C GLU A 162 13.82 0.66 23.53
#